data_AF-A0A7W3XZS6-F1
#
_entry.id   AF-A0A7W3XZS6-F1
#
_cell.length_a   1.000
_cell.length_b   1.000
_cell.length_c   1.000
_cell.angle_alpha   90.00
_cell.angle_beta   90.00
_cell.angle_gamma   90.00
#
_symmetry.space_group_name_H-M   'P 1'
#
loop_
_entity.id
_entity.type
_entity.pdbx_description
1 polymer ?
#
loop_
_entity_poly.entity_id
_entity_poly.type
_entity_poly.pdbx_seq_one_letter_code
_entity_poly.pdbx_strand_id
1 'polypeptide(L)'
;MAERLLAEIWEELLGVTGVGAGDDFFALGGHSLLATRLTGRIAARIGTRVPLRLVFEHPVLADLAQHLPASDSWASSEAIPRVQRVRGRIGR
;
A
#
# COMPACT_ATOMS: atom_id res chain seq x y z
N MET A 1 -8.33 7.88 9.07
CA MET A 1 -8.48 7.94 7.60
C MET A 1 -7.95 6.69 6.91
N ALA A 2 -6.74 6.22 7.24
CA ALA A 2 -6.14 5.04 6.62
C ALA A 2 -6.99 3.76 6.74
N GLU A 3 -7.65 3.56 7.88
CA GLU A 3 -8.52 2.39 8.12
C GLU A 3 -9.68 2.30 7.11
N ARG A 4 -10.36 3.41 6.82
CA ARG A 4 -11.48 3.41 5.87
C ARG A 4 -11.02 3.06 4.45
N LEU A 5 -9.90 3.62 4.02
CA LEU A 5 -9.28 3.30 2.73
C LEU A 5 -8.87 1.83 2.66
N LEU A 6 -8.32 1.28 3.76
CA LEU A 6 -7.98 -0.13 3.83
C LEU A 6 -9.21 -1.02 3.77
N ALA A 7 -10.26 -0.69 4.52
CA ALA A 7 -11.52 -1.44 4.53
C ALA A 7 -12.10 -1.54 3.12
N GLU A 8 -12.19 -0.43 2.39
CA GLU A 8 -12.67 -0.43 0.99
C GLU A 8 -11.83 -1.35 0.08
N ILE A 9 -10.50 -1.30 0.20
CA ILE A 9 -9.63 -2.17 -0.61
C ILE A 9 -9.81 -3.64 -0.23
N TRP A 10 -9.99 -3.94 1.06
CA TRP A 10 -10.19 -5.30 1.55
C TRP A 10 -11.52 -5.87 1.07
N GLU A 11 -12.61 -5.10 1.18
CA GLU A 11 -13.93 -5.46 0.67
C GLU A 11 -13.87 -5.80 -0.82
N GLU A 12 -13.21 -4.97 -1.63
CA GLU A 12 -13.03 -5.22 -3.06
C GLU A 12 -12.18 -6.46 -3.37
N LEU A 13 -11.14 -6.75 -2.56
CA LEU A 13 -10.21 -7.86 -2.81
C LEU A 13 -10.72 -9.20 -2.30
N LEU A 14 -11.40 -9.20 -1.16
CA LEU A 14 -11.90 -10.38 -0.47
C LEU A 14 -13.35 -10.71 -0.88
N GLY A 15 -14.07 -9.76 -1.47
CA GLY A 15 -15.48 -9.94 -1.85
C GLY A 15 -16.41 -9.97 -0.64
N VAL A 16 -16.03 -9.29 0.45
CA VAL A 16 -16.80 -9.20 1.71
C VAL A 16 -17.30 -7.76 1.90
N THR A 17 -18.18 -7.55 2.87
CA THR A 17 -18.69 -6.22 3.23
C THR A 17 -18.62 -6.00 4.73
N GLY A 18 -18.47 -4.74 5.15
CA GLY A 18 -18.47 -4.34 6.55
C GLY A 18 -17.18 -4.68 7.29
N VAL A 19 -16.02 -4.55 6.62
CA VAL A 19 -14.72 -4.83 7.27
C VAL A 19 -14.47 -3.82 8.39
N GLY A 20 -14.34 -4.34 9.62
CA GLY A 20 -14.08 -3.58 10.83
C GLY A 20 -12.60 -3.39 11.13
N ALA A 21 -12.32 -2.47 12.05
CA ALA A 21 -10.95 -2.14 12.46
C ALA A 21 -10.20 -3.31 13.13
N GLY A 22 -10.93 -4.22 13.78
CA GLY A 22 -10.37 -5.40 14.43
C GLY A 22 -10.29 -6.65 13.54
N ASP A 23 -10.67 -6.54 12.26
CA ASP A 23 -10.68 -7.70 11.39
C ASP A 23 -9.28 -8.05 10.89
N ASP A 24 -9.00 -9.35 10.85
CA ASP A 24 -7.76 -9.92 10.35
C ASP A 24 -7.90 -10.30 8.86
N PHE A 25 -6.95 -9.84 8.04
CA PHE A 25 -6.95 -10.05 6.60
C PHE A 25 -7.00 -11.53 6.21
N PHE A 26 -6.25 -12.38 6.90
CA PHE A 26 -6.14 -13.81 6.61
C PHE A 26 -7.33 -14.57 7.17
N ALA A 27 -7.90 -14.15 8.30
CA ALA A 27 -9.13 -14.71 8.85
C ALA A 27 -10.34 -14.46 7.94
N LEU A 28 -10.36 -13.33 7.21
CA LEU A 28 -11.37 -13.01 6.20
C LEU A 28 -11.15 -13.74 4.85
N GLY A 29 -10.17 -14.63 4.75
CA GLY A 29 -9.88 -15.40 3.52
C GLY A 29 -8.76 -14.83 2.65
N GLY A 30 -8.01 -13.84 3.15
CA GLY A 30 -6.82 -13.30 2.51
C GLY A 30 -5.70 -14.33 2.38
N HIS A 31 -4.89 -14.20 1.35
CA HIS A 31 -3.72 -15.05 1.11
C HIS A 31 -2.62 -14.28 0.36
N SER A 32 -1.44 -14.89 0.17
CA SER A 32 -0.23 -14.20 -0.32
C SER A 32 -0.41 -13.42 -1.63
N LEU A 33 -1.22 -13.93 -2.57
CA LEU A 33 -1.51 -13.24 -3.82
C LEU A 33 -2.39 -12.01 -3.59
N LEU A 34 -3.44 -12.13 -2.76
CA LEU A 34 -4.28 -10.99 -2.39
C LEU A 34 -3.50 -9.97 -1.57
N ALA A 35 -2.62 -10.40 -0.66
CA ALA A 35 -1.73 -9.52 0.09
C ALA A 35 -0.76 -8.75 -0.83
N THR A 36 -0.25 -9.40 -1.89
CA THR A 36 0.58 -8.74 -2.91
C THR A 36 -0.22 -7.71 -3.71
N ARG A 37 -1.48 -8.01 -4.04
CA ARG A 37 -2.38 -7.05 -4.71
C ARG A 37 -2.75 -5.89 -3.79
N LEU A 38 -2.99 -6.17 -2.52
CA LEU A 38 -3.28 -5.20 -1.47
C LEU A 38 -2.16 -4.17 -1.36
N THR A 39 -0.91 -4.60 -1.21
CA THR A 39 0.24 -3.69 -1.08
C THR A 39 0.44 -2.81 -2.31
N GLY A 40 0.22 -3.36 -3.51
CA GLY A 40 0.23 -2.59 -4.75
C GLY A 40 -0.86 -1.52 -4.81
N ARG A 41 -2.10 -1.84 -4.39
CA ARG A 41 -3.22 -0.90 -4.36
C ARG A 41 -3.03 0.19 -3.31
N ILE A 42 -2.57 -0.15 -2.11
CA ILE A 42 -2.25 0.83 -1.08
C ILE A 42 -1.16 1.77 -1.60
N ALA A 43 -0.06 1.22 -2.14
CA ALA A 43 1.04 2.01 -2.66
C ALA A 43 0.62 2.98 -3.76
N ALA A 44 -0.30 2.56 -4.65
CA ALA A 44 -0.86 3.43 -5.68
C ALA A 44 -1.69 4.60 -5.10
N ARG A 45 -2.34 4.41 -3.94
CA ARG A 45 -3.15 5.46 -3.28
C ARG A 45 -2.33 6.41 -2.41
N ILE A 46 -1.27 5.92 -1.75
CA ILE A 46 -0.43 6.73 -0.85
C ILE A 46 0.89 7.21 -1.47
N GLY A 47 1.18 6.81 -2.71
CA GLY A 47 2.40 7.19 -3.43
C GLY A 47 3.69 6.56 -2.90
N THR A 48 3.60 5.67 -1.90
CA THR A 48 4.75 5.07 -1.21
C THR A 48 4.67 3.55 -1.24
N ARG A 49 5.80 2.88 -1.46
CA ARG A 49 5.86 1.41 -1.49
C ARG A 49 5.53 0.82 -0.11
N VAL A 50 4.56 -0.09 -0.08
CA VAL A 50 4.23 -0.87 1.13
C VAL A 50 4.88 -2.26 1.03
N PRO A 51 5.74 -2.65 1.97
CA PRO A 51 6.35 -3.98 1.97
C PRO A 51 5.32 -5.06 2.31
N LEU A 52 5.35 -6.18 1.59
CA LEU A 52 4.44 -7.32 1.82
C LEU A 52 4.54 -7.86 3.25
N ARG A 53 5.75 -7.88 3.81
CA ARG A 53 6.02 -8.29 5.19
C ARG A 53 5.11 -7.55 6.20
N LEU A 54 4.79 -6.28 5.96
CA LEU A 54 3.95 -5.49 6.85
C LEU A 54 2.54 -6.08 7.03
N VAL A 55 1.97 -6.65 5.97
CA VAL A 55 0.64 -7.29 6.02
C VAL A 55 0.67 -8.56 6.86
N PHE A 56 1.81 -9.27 6.87
CA PHE A 56 1.99 -10.47 7.70
C PHE A 56 2.30 -10.14 9.16
N GLU A 57 3.03 -9.06 9.42
CA GLU A 57 3.36 -8.60 10.78
C GLU A 57 2.17 -7.93 11.47
N HIS A 58 1.34 -7.22 10.69
CA HIS A 58 0.15 -6.50 11.16
C HIS A 58 -1.05 -6.89 10.31
N PRO A 59 -1.62 -8.10 10.53
CA PRO A 59 -2.72 -8.60 9.71
C PRO A 59 -4.08 -8.00 10.09
N VAL A 60 -4.17 -7.31 11.24
CA VAL A 60 -5.37 -6.61 11.71
C VAL A 60 -5.45 -5.23 11.05
N LEU A 61 -6.63 -4.83 10.58
CA LEU A 61 -6.82 -3.61 9.80
C LEU A 61 -6.32 -2.35 10.53
N ALA A 62 -6.70 -2.16 11.80
CA ALA A 62 -6.27 -1.03 12.61
C ALA A 62 -4.74 -1.00 12.81
N ASP A 63 -4.14 -2.17 13.02
CA ASP A 63 -2.70 -2.29 13.23
C ASP A 63 -1.95 -1.97 11.93
N LEU A 64 -2.40 -2.52 10.79
CA LEU A 64 -1.83 -2.21 9.49
C LEU A 64 -1.92 -0.70 9.21
N ALA A 65 -3.06 -0.08 9.51
CA ALA A 65 -3.29 1.35 9.28
C ALA A 65 -2.29 2.24 10.05
N GLN A 66 -1.91 1.85 11.27
CA GLN A 66 -0.95 2.58 12.10
C GLN A 66 0.48 2.52 11.56
N HIS A 67 0.82 1.46 10.83
CA HIS A 67 2.16 1.27 10.27
C HIS A 67 2.29 1.77 8.83
N LEU A 68 1.19 2.22 8.22
CA LEU A 68 1.25 2.93 6.95
C LEU A 68 1.75 4.36 7.17
N PRO A 69 2.65 4.87 6.33
CA PRO A 69 3.06 6.27 6.40
C PRO A 69 1.83 7.17 6.19
N ALA A 70 1.71 8.22 7.01
CA ALA A 70 0.69 9.23 6.82
C ALA A 70 0.82 9.81 5.39
N SER A 71 -0.28 9.81 4.64
CA SER A 71 -0.35 10.42 3.32
C SER A 71 -0.39 11.95 3.46
N ASP A 72 0.71 12.55 3.91
CA ASP A 72 0.88 14.01 3.99
C ASP A 72 1.62 14.59 2.77
N SER A 73 2.20 13.75 1.90
CA SER A 73 3.15 14.23 0.88
C SER A 73 2.63 14.21 -0.55
N TRP A 74 1.36 14.56 -0.78
CA TRP A 74 0.88 14.91 -2.14
C TRP A 74 0.65 16.41 -2.32
N ALA A 75 0.67 17.22 -1.27
CA ALA A 75 0.66 18.68 -1.39
C ALA A 75 2.03 19.27 -1.81
N SER A 76 3.08 18.46 -1.98
CA SER A 76 4.42 18.98 -2.35
C SER A 76 5.22 18.14 -3.36
N SER A 77 4.60 17.20 -4.08
CA SER A 77 5.31 16.42 -5.10
C SER A 77 5.28 17.07 -6.49
N GLU A 78 5.61 18.37 -6.56
CA GLU A 78 6.35 18.95 -7.69
C GLU A 78 7.84 18.65 -7.46
N ALA A 79 8.29 17.41 -7.72
CA ALA A 79 9.70 17.06 -7.93
C ALA A 79 9.83 15.55 -8.14
N ILE A 80 9.56 15.07 -9.34
CA ILE A 80 10.15 13.81 -9.79
C ILE A 80 11.58 14.16 -10.25
N PRO A 81 12.66 13.72 -9.59
CA PRO A 81 13.97 13.84 -10.18
C PRO A 81 14.04 12.87 -11.37
N ARG A 82 13.97 13.47 -12.56
CA ARG A 82 14.24 12.86 -13.86
C ARG A 82 15.49 11.99 -13.75
N VAL A 83 15.34 10.67 -13.89
CA VAL A 83 16.47 9.76 -14.09
C VAL A 83 17.28 10.27 -15.29
N GLN A 84 18.42 10.91 -15.04
CA GLN A 84 19.39 11.20 -16.08
C GLN A 84 19.97 9.86 -16.50
N ARG A 85 19.47 9.32 -17.61
CA ARG A 85 20.20 8.32 -18.38
C ARG A 85 21.51 9.00 -18.80
N VAL A 86 22.61 8.68 -18.14
CA VAL A 86 23.96 9.10 -18.53
C VAL A 86 24.13 8.77 -20.01
N ARG A 87 24.20 9.83 -20.84
CA ARG A 87 24.71 9.71 -22.20
C ARG A 87 26.20 9.42 -22.06
N GLY A 88 26.58 8.16 -22.17
CA GLY A 88 27.96 7.79 -22.45
C GLY A 88 28.33 8.30 -23.84
N ARG A 89 28.86 9.52 -23.91
CA ARG A 89 29.64 10.00 -25.05
C ARG A 89 31.11 9.92 -24.65
N ILE A 90 31.76 8.84 -25.08
CA ILE A 90 33.18 8.82 -25.40
C ILE A 90 33.21 8.39 -26.88
N GLY A 91 33.69 9.14 -27.86
CA GLY A 91 34.79 10.07 -27.85
C GLY A 91 36.02 9.36 -28.39
N ARG A 92 36.06 9.10 -29.69
CA ARG A 92 37.15 9.42 -30.63
C ARG A 92 36.66 9.28 -32.05
#